data_AF-Q14K19-F1
#
_entry.id   AF-Q14K19-F1
#
_cell.length_a   1.000
_cell.length_b   1.000
_cell.length_c   1.000
_cell.angle_alpha   90.00
_cell.angle_beta   90.00
_cell.angle_gamma   90.00
#
_symmetry.space_group_name_H-M   'P 1'
#
loop_
_entity.id
_entity.type
_entity.pdbx_description
1 polymer ?
#
loop_
_entity_poly.entity_id
_entity_poly.type
_entity_poly.pdbx_seq_one_letter_code
_entity_poly.pdbx_strand_id
1 'polypeptide(L)'
;MAAEGRVQRVASEFQKVISLLLRTRIKDAKLASATITEVDLSKDLSYAKIYYTCLAIEDAEYIDKAFEKSKGFFRSSIAKSLSLRIVPNLKFIYDTSLDYGMQMEEKIQQALEADSKIIKQDDKSLQENYKQNDKETKAEKLR
;
A
#
# COMPACT_ATOMS: atom_id res chain seq x y z
N MET A 1 -8.30 19.93 -10.85
CA MET A 1 -9.36 19.71 -9.85
C MET A 1 -10.72 19.32 -10.43
N ALA A 2 -11.41 20.10 -11.28
CA ALA A 2 -12.77 19.70 -11.73
C ALA A 2 -12.83 18.39 -12.55
N ALA A 3 -11.81 18.11 -13.38
CA ALA A 3 -11.77 16.89 -14.20
C ALA A 3 -11.47 15.62 -13.38
N GLU A 4 -10.69 15.74 -12.30
CA GLU A 4 -10.33 14.63 -11.43
C GLU A 4 -11.59 14.04 -10.79
N GLY A 5 -12.47 14.87 -10.23
CA GLY A 5 -13.68 14.41 -9.53
C GLY A 5 -14.60 13.53 -10.37
N ARG A 6 -14.65 13.74 -11.69
CA ARG A 6 -15.39 12.86 -12.61
C ARG A 6 -14.74 11.49 -12.70
N VAL A 7 -13.42 11.45 -12.87
CA VAL A 7 -12.66 10.20 -12.97
C VAL A 7 -12.78 9.40 -11.68
N GLN A 8 -12.63 10.04 -10.51
CA GLN A 8 -12.81 9.34 -9.23
C GLN A 8 -14.22 8.78 -9.04
N ARG A 9 -15.26 9.50 -9.47
CA ARG A 9 -16.63 8.99 -9.41
C ARG A 9 -16.80 7.75 -10.28
N VAL A 10 -16.28 7.78 -11.51
CA VAL A 10 -16.30 6.61 -12.42
C VAL A 10 -15.48 5.46 -11.83
N ALA A 11 -14.31 5.74 -11.25
CA ALA A 11 -13.46 4.73 -10.61
C ALA A 11 -14.18 4.03 -9.45
N SER A 12 -14.88 4.79 -8.60
CA SER A 12 -15.69 4.23 -7.51
C SER A 12 -16.81 3.32 -8.03
N GLU A 13 -17.49 3.71 -9.10
CA GLU A 13 -18.52 2.86 -9.72
C GLU A 13 -17.92 1.59 -10.33
N PHE A 14 -16.76 1.69 -10.99
CA PHE A 14 -16.01 0.53 -11.46
C PHE A 14 -15.66 -0.42 -10.31
N GLN A 15 -15.11 0.10 -9.22
CA GLN A 15 -14.74 -0.69 -8.05
C GLN A 15 -15.94 -1.46 -7.48
N LYS A 16 -17.10 -0.79 -7.34
CA LYS A 16 -18.34 -1.41 -6.85
C LYS A 16 -18.78 -2.55 -7.77
N VAL A 17 -18.83 -2.29 -9.08
CA VAL A 17 -19.26 -3.28 -10.07
C VAL A 17 -18.31 -4.48 -10.10
N ILE A 18 -17.00 -4.26 -10.13
CA ILE A 18 -16.01 -5.36 -10.15
C ILE A 18 -16.12 -6.19 -8.86
N SER A 19 -16.20 -5.54 -7.70
CA SER A 19 -16.38 -6.21 -6.41
C SER A 19 -17.65 -7.06 -6.36
N LEU A 20 -18.75 -6.53 -6.89
CA LEU A 20 -20.01 -7.27 -6.98
C LEU A 20 -19.89 -8.48 -7.93
N LEU A 21 -19.24 -8.32 -9.09
CA LEU A 21 -19.05 -9.39 -10.06
C LEU A 21 -18.18 -10.52 -9.50
N LEU A 22 -17.10 -10.18 -8.81
CA LEU A 22 -16.24 -11.14 -8.11
C LEU A 22 -17.03 -12.01 -7.14
N ARG A 23 -17.91 -11.39 -6.34
CA ARG A 23 -18.69 -12.10 -5.33
C ARG A 23 -19.85 -12.93 -5.90
N THR A 24 -20.48 -12.48 -7.00
CA THR A 24 -21.77 -13.02 -7.45
C THR A 24 -21.72 -13.84 -8.73
N ARG A 25 -20.68 -13.69 -9.55
CA ARG A 25 -20.61 -14.33 -10.88
C ARG A 25 -19.41 -15.23 -11.08
N ILE A 26 -18.36 -15.07 -10.27
CA ILE A 26 -17.18 -15.92 -10.36
C ILE A 26 -17.46 -17.26 -9.69
N LYS A 27 -17.21 -18.35 -10.44
CA LYS A 27 -17.35 -19.72 -9.95
C LYS A 27 -16.07 -20.27 -9.33
N ASP A 28 -14.91 -19.69 -9.67
CA ASP A 28 -13.62 -20.12 -9.14
C ASP A 28 -13.46 -19.59 -7.71
N ALA A 29 -13.37 -20.51 -6.74
CA ALA A 29 -13.26 -20.16 -5.32
C ALA A 29 -12.01 -19.33 -5.00
N LYS A 30 -10.88 -19.57 -5.71
CA LYS A 30 -9.64 -18.81 -5.49
C LYS A 30 -9.76 -17.39 -6.03
N LEU A 31 -10.38 -17.23 -7.20
CA LEU A 31 -10.62 -15.89 -7.74
C LEU A 31 -11.68 -15.12 -6.93
N ALA A 32 -12.67 -15.83 -6.38
CA ALA A 32 -13.69 -15.24 -5.51
C ALA A 32 -13.17 -14.80 -4.14
N SER A 33 -12.00 -15.30 -3.70
CA SER A 33 -11.34 -14.86 -2.45
C SER A 33 -10.60 -13.52 -2.63
N ALA A 34 -10.36 -13.09 -3.87
CA ALA A 34 -9.73 -11.81 -4.16
C ALA A 34 -10.66 -10.63 -3.81
N THR A 35 -10.10 -9.62 -3.15
CA THR A 35 -10.80 -8.39 -2.77
C THR A 35 -10.15 -7.20 -3.47
N ILE A 36 -10.97 -6.33 -4.07
CA ILE A 36 -10.47 -5.12 -4.75
C ILE A 36 -10.25 -4.01 -3.73
N THR A 37 -9.01 -3.54 -3.60
CA THR A 37 -8.64 -2.46 -2.67
C THR A 37 -8.86 -1.09 -3.33
N GLU A 38 -8.39 -0.93 -4.56
CA GLU A 38 -8.46 0.33 -5.29
C GLU A 38 -8.60 0.13 -6.80
N VAL A 39 -9.21 1.10 -7.46
CA VAL A 39 -9.25 1.18 -8.93
C VAL A 39 -8.74 2.55 -9.36
N ASP A 40 -7.62 2.55 -10.09
CA ASP A 40 -7.06 3.74 -10.71
C ASP A 40 -7.42 3.76 -12.21
N LEU A 41 -8.05 4.84 -12.65
CA LEU A 41 -8.45 5.05 -14.03
C LEU A 41 -7.58 6.12 -14.67
N SER A 42 -7.13 5.86 -15.89
CA SER A 42 -6.45 6.88 -16.68
C SER A 42 -7.38 8.07 -16.98
N LYS A 43 -6.81 9.26 -17.16
CA LYS A 43 -7.57 10.50 -17.42
C LYS A 43 -8.49 10.41 -18.65
N ASP A 44 -8.09 9.62 -19.64
CA ASP A 44 -8.83 9.34 -20.88
C ASP A 44 -9.77 8.13 -20.79
N LEU A 45 -9.83 7.45 -19.63
CA LEU A 45 -10.63 6.24 -19.38
C LEU A 45 -10.30 5.07 -20.33
N SER A 46 -9.12 5.06 -20.94
CA SER A 46 -8.66 3.98 -21.81
C SER A 46 -8.07 2.80 -21.03
N TYR A 47 -7.55 3.04 -19.83
CA TYR A 47 -6.89 2.05 -18.99
C TYR A 47 -7.42 2.09 -17.56
N ALA A 48 -7.55 0.91 -16.95
CA ALA A 48 -7.95 0.74 -15.56
C ALA A 48 -6.97 -0.19 -14.85
N LYS A 49 -6.26 0.32 -13.85
CA LYS A 49 -5.47 -0.49 -12.93
C LYS A 49 -6.35 -0.86 -11.75
N ILE A 50 -6.48 -2.15 -11.51
CA ILE A 50 -7.31 -2.70 -10.44
C ILE A 50 -6.37 -3.36 -9.46
N TYR A 51 -6.26 -2.76 -8.29
CA TYR A 51 -5.48 -3.30 -7.19
C TYR A 51 -6.34 -4.29 -6.42
N TYR A 52 -5.80 -5.48 -6.19
CA TYR A 52 -6.49 -6.52 -5.45
C TYR A 52 -5.57 -7.18 -4.44
N THR A 53 -6.15 -7.63 -3.34
CA THR A 53 -5.48 -8.45 -2.34
C THR A 53 -6.18 -9.80 -2.25
N CYS A 54 -5.49 -10.81 -1.74
CA CYS A 54 -6.04 -12.14 -1.49
C CYS A 54 -5.67 -12.58 -0.07
N LEU A 55 -6.54 -13.37 0.55
CA LEU A 55 -6.30 -13.87 1.91
C LEU A 55 -5.06 -14.78 1.98
N ALA A 56 -4.88 -15.63 0.97
CA ALA A 56 -3.75 -16.56 0.87
C ALA A 56 -2.75 -16.04 -0.17
N ILE A 57 -1.58 -15.59 0.27
CA ILE A 57 -0.53 -15.02 -0.61
C ILE A 57 -0.03 -16.06 -1.63
N GLU A 58 0.02 -17.33 -1.23
CA GLU A 58 0.35 -18.46 -2.11
C GLU A 58 -0.57 -18.62 -3.31
N ASP A 59 -1.81 -18.13 -3.23
CA ASP A 59 -2.76 -18.15 -4.34
C ASP A 59 -2.59 -16.95 -5.28
N ALA A 60 -1.78 -15.94 -4.95
CA ALA A 60 -1.67 -14.71 -5.73
C ALA A 60 -1.28 -14.95 -7.19
N GLU A 61 -0.33 -15.84 -7.45
CA GLU A 61 0.09 -16.16 -8.83
C GLU A 61 -1.03 -16.89 -9.61
N TYR A 62 -1.76 -17.79 -8.94
CA TYR A 62 -2.90 -18.46 -9.53
C TYR A 62 -4.01 -17.46 -9.86
N ILE A 63 -4.30 -16.56 -8.93
CA ILE A 63 -5.31 -15.51 -9.06
C ILE A 63 -4.95 -14.56 -10.20
N ASP A 64 -3.68 -14.16 -10.35
CA ASP A 64 -3.23 -13.31 -11.46
C ASP A 64 -3.50 -13.96 -12.82
N LYS A 65 -3.12 -15.24 -12.97
CA LYS A 65 -3.42 -16.03 -14.17
C LYS A 65 -4.93 -16.20 -14.40
N ALA A 66 -5.71 -16.38 -13.33
CA ALA A 66 -7.16 -16.49 -13.40
C ALA A 66 -7.80 -15.17 -13.83
N PHE A 67 -7.32 -14.04 -13.34
CA PHE A 67 -7.73 -12.70 -13.76
C PHE A 67 -7.43 -12.48 -15.24
N GLU A 68 -6.23 -12.83 -15.72
CA GLU A 68 -5.85 -12.69 -17.13
C GLU A 68 -6.82 -13.47 -18.04
N LYS A 69 -7.12 -14.73 -17.70
CA LYS A 69 -8.07 -15.58 -18.44
C LYS A 69 -9.51 -15.04 -18.40
N SER A 70 -9.91 -14.44 -17.27
CA SER A 70 -11.26 -13.92 -17.06
C SER A 70 -11.45 -12.46 -17.46
N LYS A 71 -10.41 -11.79 -18.00
CA LYS A 71 -10.50 -10.40 -18.49
C LYS A 71 -11.67 -10.17 -19.44
N GLY A 72 -11.91 -11.08 -20.39
CA GLY A 72 -13.04 -11.00 -21.32
C GLY A 72 -14.39 -11.02 -20.60
N PHE A 73 -14.52 -11.87 -19.57
CA PHE A 73 -15.71 -11.94 -18.74
C PHE A 73 -15.95 -10.63 -17.98
N PHE A 74 -14.94 -10.08 -17.32
CA PHE A 74 -15.04 -8.79 -16.63
C PHE A 74 -15.39 -7.65 -17.58
N ARG A 75 -14.71 -7.56 -18.74
CA ARG A 75 -15.01 -6.55 -19.76
C ARG A 75 -16.47 -6.59 -20.20
N SER A 76 -16.98 -7.77 -20.53
CA SER A 76 -18.38 -7.93 -20.97
C SER A 76 -19.40 -7.61 -19.87
N SER A 77 -19.09 -7.97 -18.63
CA SER A 77 -19.97 -7.75 -17.48
C SER A 77 -20.01 -6.28 -17.09
N ILE A 78 -18.86 -5.60 -17.05
CA ILE A 78 -18.76 -4.17 -16.77
C ILE A 78 -19.45 -3.35 -17.88
N ALA A 79 -19.26 -3.72 -19.15
CA ALA A 79 -19.94 -3.06 -20.27
C ALA A 79 -21.45 -3.04 -20.08
N LYS A 80 -22.03 -4.17 -19.63
CA LYS A 80 -23.47 -4.31 -19.37
C LYS A 80 -23.90 -3.53 -18.13
N SER A 81 -23.17 -3.62 -17.03
CA SER A 81 -23.56 -2.98 -15.77
C SER A 81 -23.48 -1.45 -15.82
N LEU A 82 -22.46 -0.90 -16.47
CA LEU A 82 -22.26 0.56 -16.58
C LEU A 82 -22.74 1.15 -17.92
N SER A 83 -23.31 0.33 -18.80
CA SER A 83 -23.78 0.75 -20.14
C SER A 83 -22.71 1.49 -20.96
N LEU A 84 -21.45 1.05 -20.84
CA LEU A 84 -20.31 1.68 -21.50
C LEU A 84 -20.17 1.17 -22.95
N ARG A 85 -19.99 2.10 -23.90
CA ARG A 85 -19.66 1.75 -25.29
C ARG A 85 -18.26 1.12 -25.40
N ILE A 86 -17.30 1.66 -24.66
CA ILE A 86 -15.91 1.19 -24.65
C ILE A 86 -15.53 0.96 -23.20
N VAL A 87 -15.13 -0.28 -22.89
CA VAL A 87 -14.58 -0.61 -21.58
C VAL A 87 -13.06 -0.46 -21.63
N PRO A 88 -12.44 0.22 -20.64
CA PRO A 88 -10.99 0.35 -20.55
C PRO A 88 -10.29 -1.00 -20.55
N ASN A 89 -9.01 -1.00 -20.90
CA ASN A 89 -8.18 -2.16 -20.69
C ASN A 89 -7.92 -2.37 -19.20
N LEU A 90 -8.37 -3.51 -18.68
CA LEU A 90 -8.26 -3.86 -17.27
C LEU A 90 -6.92 -4.53 -17.01
N LYS A 91 -6.12 -3.95 -16.12
CA LYS A 91 -4.89 -4.54 -15.60
C LYS A 91 -5.07 -4.80 -14.12
N PHE A 92 -5.08 -6.07 -13.75
CA PHE A 92 -5.08 -6.50 -12.36
C PHE A 92 -3.65 -6.46 -11.82
N ILE A 93 -3.48 -5.91 -10.62
CA ILE A 93 -2.19 -5.78 -9.94
C ILE A 93 -2.40 -6.24 -8.50
N TYR A 94 -1.55 -7.15 -8.03
CA TYR A 94 -1.58 -7.57 -6.64
C TYR A 94 -1.07 -6.44 -5.75
N ASP A 95 -1.86 -6.11 -4.73
CA ASP A 95 -1.59 -5.03 -3.79
C ASP A 95 -0.62 -5.51 -2.70
N THR A 96 0.66 -5.13 -2.84
CA THR A 96 1.72 -5.40 -1.87
C THR A 96 1.86 -4.31 -0.82
N SER A 97 0.93 -3.36 -0.73
CA SER A 97 1.05 -2.20 0.18
C SER A 97 1.13 -2.62 1.65
N LEU A 98 0.52 -3.74 2.04
CA LEU A 98 0.63 -4.28 3.39
C LEU A 98 2.05 -4.74 3.72
N ASP A 99 2.70 -5.46 2.79
CA ASP A 99 4.08 -5.92 2.94
C ASP A 99 5.05 -4.73 3.02
N TYR A 100 4.82 -3.73 2.15
CA TYR A 100 5.60 -2.49 2.17
C TYR A 100 5.44 -1.72 3.49
N GLY A 101 4.23 -1.67 4.04
CA GLY A 101 3.94 -1.02 5.33
C GLY A 101 4.72 -1.64 6.49
N MET A 102 4.73 -2.97 6.58
CA MET A 102 5.47 -3.69 7.62
C MET A 102 6.99 -3.44 7.53
N GLN A 103 7.55 -3.50 6.32
CA GLN A 103 8.97 -3.21 6.11
C GLN A 103 9.34 -1.76 6.45
N MET A 104 8.43 -0.81 6.18
CA MET A 104 8.62 0.59 6.52
C MET A 104 8.63 0.79 8.04
N GLU A 105 7.68 0.19 8.76
CA GLU A 105 7.58 0.26 10.22
C GLU A 105 8.83 -0.31 10.89
N GLU A 106 9.32 -1.45 10.41
CA GLU A 106 10.58 -2.06 10.88
C GLU A 106 11.77 -1.10 10.73
N LYS A 107 11.90 -0.44 9.57
CA LYS A 107 12.97 0.53 9.31
C LYS A 107 12.87 1.78 10.18
N ILE A 108 11.66 2.30 10.38
CA ILE A 108 11.42 3.45 11.25
C ILE A 108 11.81 3.10 12.69
N GLN A 109 11.41 1.92 13.17
CA GLN A 109 11.76 1.44 14.50
C GLN A 109 13.28 1.29 14.67
N GLN A 110 13.98 0.72 13.68
CA GLN A 110 15.45 0.63 13.69
C GLN A 110 16.12 2.01 13.72
N ALA A 111 15.61 2.98 12.97
CA ALA A 111 16.11 4.35 12.96
C ALA A 111 15.92 5.04 14.33
N LEU A 112 14.72 4.92 14.92
CA LEU A 112 14.42 5.48 16.24
C LEU A 112 15.27 4.84 17.36
N GLU A 113 15.53 3.53 17.27
CA GLU A 113 16.41 2.83 18.20
C GLU A 113 17.88 3.25 18.07
N ALA A 114 18.34 3.51 16.84
CA ALA A 114 19.67 4.04 16.58
C ALA A 114 19.83 5.47 17.14
N ASP A 115 18.87 6.36 16.85
CA ASP A 115 18.85 7.73 17.41
C ASP A 115 18.82 7.70 18.95
N SER A 116 18.02 6.82 19.54
CA SER A 116 17.95 6.67 21.00
C SER A 116 19.28 6.20 21.62
N LYS A 117 20.09 5.43 20.88
CA LYS A 117 21.43 5.01 21.35
C LYS A 117 22.43 6.16 21.25
N ILE A 118 22.36 6.97 20.20
CA ILE A 118 23.19 8.16 20.03
C ILE A 118 22.92 9.16 21.15
N ILE A 119 21.65 9.49 21.42
CA ILE A 119 21.26 10.40 22.51
C ILE A 119 21.76 9.89 23.87
N LYS A 120 21.65 8.59 24.14
CA LYS A 120 22.16 7.99 25.40
C LYS A 120 23.69 8.03 25.52
N GLN A 121 24.41 7.98 24.39
CA GLN A 121 25.87 8.10 24.37
C GLN A 121 26.30 9.56 24.57
N ASP A 122 25.59 10.50 23.95
CA ASP A 122 25.81 11.93 24.10
C ASP A 122 25.48 12.40 25.53
N ASP A 123 24.39 11.93 26.13
CA ASP A 123 24.07 12.21 27.53
C ASP A 123 25.13 11.65 28.49
N LYS A 124 25.71 10.48 28.19
CA LYS A 124 26.80 9.91 28.99
C LYS A 124 28.08 10.73 28.84
N SER A 125 28.43 11.15 27.63
CA SER A 125 29.64 11.95 27.39
C SER A 125 29.52 13.36 27.94
N LEU A 126 28.31 13.94 27.95
CA LEU A 126 27.98 15.18 28.65
C LEU A 126 28.13 15.01 30.16
N GLN A 127 27.55 13.96 30.74
CA GLN A 127 27.68 13.69 32.18
C GLN A 127 29.13 13.41 32.62
N GLU A 128 29.93 12.74 31.79
CA GLU A 128 31.35 12.52 32.06
C GLU A 128 32.15 13.82 32.00
N ASN A 129 31.87 14.70 31.03
CA ASN A 129 32.52 16.02 30.95
C ASN A 129 32.20 16.89 32.16
N TYR A 130 30.95 16.95 32.62
CA TYR A 130 30.60 17.70 33.84
C TYR A 130 31.34 17.16 35.07
N LYS A 131 31.46 15.83 35.20
CA LYS A 131 32.19 15.20 36.31
C LYS A 131 33.70 15.46 36.27
N GLN A 132 34.30 15.68 35.09
CA GLN A 132 35.71 16.02 34.98
C GLN A 132 35.96 17.51 35.27
N ASN A 133 35.13 18.41 34.75
CA ASN A 133 35.27 19.84 35.00
C ASN A 133 35.06 20.21 36.48
N ASP A 134 34.14 19.54 37.18
CA ASP A 134 33.96 19.74 38.63
C ASP A 134 35.18 19.27 39.45
N LYS A 135 35.96 18.32 38.92
CA LYS A 135 37.19 17.85 39.57
C LYS A 135 38.37 18.78 39.29
N GLU A 136 38.48 19.33 38.09
CA GLU A 136 39.55 20.29 37.74
C GLU A 136 39.35 21.64 38.45
N THR A 137 38.11 22.14 38.52
CA THR A 137 37.83 23.41 39.22
C THR A 137 38.11 23.32 40.73
N LYS A 138 38.02 22.12 41.31
CA LYS A 138 38.39 21.88 42.72
C LYS A 138 39.90 21.80 42.94
N ALA A 139 40.69 21.41 41.94
CA ALA A 139 42.14 21.30 42.06
C ALA A 139 42.84 22.66 41.99
N GLU A 140 42.32 23.63 41.21
CA GLU A 140 42.94 24.95 41.08
C GLU A 140 42.71 25.88 42.27
N LYS A 141 41.71 25.62 43.13
CA LYS A 141 41.45 26.45 44.32
C LYS A 141 42.25 26.09 45.57
N LEU A 142 43.18 25.14 45.50
CA LEU A 142 44.01 24.75 46.65
C LEU A 142 45.51 25.08 46.48
N ARG A 143 45.85 26.02 45.60
CA ARG A 143 47.17 26.66 45.57
C ARG A 143 47.03 28.13 45.93
#